data_AF-A0A0P0N2P7-F1
#
_entry.id   AF-A0A0P0N2P7-F1
#
_cell.length_a   1.000
_cell.length_b   1.000
_cell.length_c   1.000
_cell.angle_alpha   90.00
_cell.angle_beta   90.00
_cell.angle_gamma   90.00
#
_symmetry.space_group_name_H-M   'P 1'
#
loop_
_entity.id
_entity.type
_entity.pdbx_description
1 polymer ?
#
loop_
_entity_poly.entity_id
_entity_poly.type
_entity_poly.pdbx_seq_one_letter_code
_entity_poly.pdbx_strand_id
1 'polypeptide(L)'
;MEKWGLLVEDDIHVDINYAPLILDEEWEARALHITGNVYLPSIEDLVILKLMSGERKDISNVKKAVTQKIEELDLAYMLRRAREAGIEKELARLLRRIGVKI
;
A
#
# COMPACT_ATOMS: atom_id res chain seq x y z
N MET A 1 -14.83 -11.63 -8.85
CA MET A 1 -14.14 -10.33 -8.83
C MET A 1 -13.01 -10.46 -9.82
N GLU A 2 -13.07 -9.72 -10.91
CA GLU A 2 -12.03 -9.72 -11.95
C GLU A 2 -10.75 -9.09 -11.38
N LYS A 3 -9.66 -9.85 -11.40
CA LYS A 3 -8.33 -9.38 -11.03
C LYS A 3 -7.85 -8.42 -12.12
N TRP A 4 -7.52 -7.19 -11.75
CA TRP A 4 -6.85 -6.24 -12.64
C TRP A 4 -5.35 -6.54 -12.61
N GLY A 5 -4.85 -7.33 -13.57
CA GLY A 5 -3.43 -7.64 -13.68
C GLY A 5 -3.12 -8.76 -14.68
N LEU A 6 -1.86 -8.83 -15.13
CA LEU A 6 -1.33 -9.98 -15.88
C LEU A 6 -0.93 -11.05 -14.87
N LEU A 7 -1.63 -12.17 -14.87
CA LEU A 7 -1.30 -13.35 -14.08
C LEU A 7 -0.44 -14.29 -14.94
N VAL A 8 0.81 -14.53 -14.51
CA VAL A 8 1.66 -15.58 -15.08
C VAL A 8 1.73 -16.72 -14.05
N GLU A 9 1.18 -17.87 -14.39
CA GLU A 9 1.24 -19.09 -13.57
C GLU A 9 2.44 -19.94 -14.04
N ASP A 10 3.56 -19.80 -13.31
CA ASP A 10 4.67 -20.76 -13.27
C ASP A 10 4.94 -21.08 -11.77
N ASP A 11 5.99 -21.82 -11.40
CA ASP A 11 6.37 -22.04 -9.98
C ASP A 11 6.57 -20.74 -9.16
N ILE A 12 6.59 -19.59 -9.85
CA ILE A 12 6.64 -18.24 -9.31
C ILE A 12 5.34 -17.50 -9.71
N HIS A 13 4.58 -17.05 -8.71
CA HIS A 13 3.40 -16.21 -8.92
C HIS A 13 3.81 -14.74 -9.01
N VAL A 14 3.53 -14.10 -10.15
CA VAL A 14 3.77 -12.66 -10.36
C VAL A 14 2.44 -11.97 -10.62
N ASP A 15 2.03 -11.08 -9.71
CA ASP A 15 0.89 -10.16 -9.90
C ASP A 15 1.41 -8.78 -10.32
N ILE A 16 1.06 -8.34 -11.53
CA ILE A 16 1.39 -6.98 -12.01
C ILE A 16 0.22 -6.05 -11.70
N ASN A 17 0.41 -5.14 -10.74
CA ASN A 17 -0.54 -4.08 -10.41
C ASN A 17 -0.07 -2.75 -11.02
N TYR A 18 -0.88 -2.14 -11.88
CA TYR A 18 -0.60 -0.81 -12.43
C TYR A 18 -1.40 0.25 -11.67
N ALA A 19 -0.73 1.05 -10.85
CA ALA A 19 -1.33 2.12 -10.06
C ALA A 19 -0.75 3.49 -10.46
N PRO A 20 -1.09 4.01 -11.66
CA PRO A 20 -0.46 5.20 -12.22
C PRO A 20 -0.72 6.48 -11.39
N LEU A 21 -1.75 6.49 -10.54
CA LEU A 21 -2.12 7.65 -9.73
C LEU A 21 -1.15 7.93 -8.58
N ILE A 22 -0.32 6.95 -8.19
CA ILE A 22 0.61 7.06 -7.06
C ILE A 22 2.04 6.67 -7.46
N LEU A 23 2.36 6.68 -8.76
CA LEU A 23 3.72 6.43 -9.24
C LEU A 23 4.34 7.75 -9.68
N ASP A 24 4.90 8.49 -8.71
CA ASP A 24 5.50 9.81 -8.87
C ASP A 24 6.93 9.87 -8.30
N GLU A 25 7.61 11.00 -8.48
CA GLU A 25 9.00 11.20 -8.02
C GLU A 25 9.16 10.97 -6.50
N GLU A 26 8.15 11.35 -5.71
CA GLU A 26 8.16 11.11 -4.27
C GLU A 26 7.99 9.62 -3.95
N TRP A 27 7.23 8.88 -4.77
CA TRP A 27 7.17 7.44 -4.65
C TRP A 27 8.55 6.80 -4.87
N GLU A 28 9.19 7.16 -5.97
CA GLU A 28 10.53 6.67 -6.31
C GLU A 28 11.55 7.03 -5.22
N ALA A 29 11.49 8.24 -4.67
CA ALA A 29 12.38 8.70 -3.61
C ALA A 29 12.19 7.97 -2.27
N ARG A 30 10.96 7.52 -1.97
CA ARG A 30 10.64 6.76 -0.74
C ARG A 30 10.84 5.25 -0.91
N ALA A 31 10.99 4.76 -2.14
CA ALA A 31 11.23 3.36 -2.41
C ALA A 31 12.66 2.95 -2.02
N LEU A 32 12.80 1.81 -1.36
CA LEU A 32 14.09 1.24 -1.02
C LEU A 32 14.64 0.47 -2.22
N HIS A 33 15.78 0.90 -2.75
CA HIS A 33 16.49 0.13 -3.78
C HIS A 33 17.06 -1.17 -3.19
N ILE A 34 16.71 -2.31 -3.79
CA ILE A 34 17.17 -3.63 -3.33
C ILE A 34 18.36 -4.10 -4.17
N THR A 35 18.16 -4.19 -5.49
CA THR A 35 19.19 -4.60 -6.46
C THR A 35 18.72 -4.36 -7.89
N GLY A 36 19.61 -4.01 -8.82
CA GLY A 36 19.26 -3.81 -10.23
C GLY A 36 18.08 -2.85 -10.40
N ASN A 37 16.99 -3.31 -11.02
CA ASN A 37 15.73 -2.55 -11.18
C ASN A 37 14.64 -3.00 -10.18
N VAL A 38 15.03 -3.61 -9.06
CA VAL A 38 14.13 -4.07 -8.00
C VAL A 38 14.10 -3.04 -6.89
N TYR A 39 12.92 -2.46 -6.69
CA TYR A 39 12.63 -1.49 -5.66
C TYR A 39 11.55 -2.04 -4.73
N LEU A 40 11.73 -1.83 -3.44
CA LEU A 40 10.75 -2.14 -2.42
C LEU A 40 9.98 -0.86 -2.05
N PRO A 41 8.68 -0.85 -2.30
CA PRO A 41 7.76 0.13 -1.76
C PRO A 41 7.96 0.49 -0.27
N SER A 42 7.84 1.79 0.08
CA SER A 42 7.66 2.26 1.45
C SER A 42 6.48 1.57 2.14
N ILE A 43 6.49 1.52 3.47
CA ILE A 43 5.44 0.84 4.22
C ILE A 43 4.11 1.57 4.06
N GLU A 44 4.13 2.90 4.05
CA GLU A 44 2.98 3.75 3.81
C GLU A 44 2.31 3.40 2.47
N ASP A 45 3.08 3.37 1.40
CA ASP A 45 2.57 3.08 0.06
C ASP A 45 2.17 1.62 -0.13
N LEU A 46 2.83 0.66 0.54
CA LEU A 46 2.36 -0.72 0.61
C LEU A 46 0.96 -0.81 1.21
N VAL A 47 0.69 -0.03 2.27
CA VAL A 47 -0.64 0.04 2.87
C VAL A 47 -1.65 0.63 1.90
N ILE A 48 -1.31 1.71 1.19
CA ILE A 48 -2.16 2.31 0.16
C ILE A 48 -2.47 1.30 -0.95
N LEU A 49 -1.45 0.67 -1.54
CA LEU A 49 -1.60 -0.35 -2.59
C LEU A 49 -2.48 -1.52 -2.14
N LYS A 50 -2.29 -2.00 -0.90
CA LYS A 50 -3.12 -3.10 -0.35
C LYS A 50 -4.54 -2.68 -0.02
N LEU A 51 -4.80 -1.42 0.31
CA LEU A 51 -6.16 -0.92 0.45
C LEU A 51 -6.84 -0.78 -0.92
N MET A 52 -6.09 -0.38 -1.96
CA MET A 52 -6.60 -0.27 -3.33
C MET A 52 -7.00 -1.62 -3.93
N SER A 53 -6.30 -2.72 -3.59
CA SER A 53 -6.63 -4.06 -4.11
C SER A 53 -7.99 -4.59 -3.64
N GLY A 54 -8.53 -4.07 -2.53
CA GLY A 54 -9.82 -4.48 -1.97
C GLY A 54 -9.85 -5.91 -1.40
N GLU A 55 -8.71 -6.61 -1.36
CA GLU A 55 -8.65 -7.99 -0.89
C GLU A 55 -8.74 -8.08 0.65
N ARG A 56 -9.79 -8.75 1.15
CA ARG A 56 -10.07 -8.85 2.59
C ARG A 56 -8.96 -9.51 3.40
N LYS A 57 -8.18 -10.42 2.81
CA LYS A 57 -7.06 -11.11 3.47
C LYS A 57 -5.87 -10.18 3.72
N ASP A 58 -5.66 -9.19 2.85
CA ASP A 58 -4.57 -8.23 2.95
C ASP A 58 -4.77 -7.22 4.10
N ILE A 59 -6.02 -6.90 4.44
CA ILE A 59 -6.36 -5.98 5.53
C ILE A 59 -5.80 -6.44 6.89
N SER A 60 -5.70 -7.75 7.15
CA SER A 60 -5.14 -8.28 8.40
C SER A 60 -3.63 -8.05 8.50
N ASN A 61 -2.91 -8.26 7.40
CA ASN A 61 -1.46 -8.04 7.32
C ASN A 61 -1.13 -6.56 7.40
N VAL A 62 -1.91 -5.73 6.68
CA VAL A 62 -1.85 -4.27 6.75
C VAL A 62 -2.06 -3.78 8.18
N LYS A 63 -3.08 -4.29 8.90
CA LYS A 63 -3.28 -3.94 10.31
C LYS A 63 -2.05 -4.25 11.16
N LYS A 64 -1.46 -5.44 11.04
CA LYS A 64 -0.27 -5.82 11.80
C LYS A 64 0.91 -4.90 11.50
N ALA A 65 1.19 -4.66 10.21
CA ALA A 65 2.30 -3.80 9.79
C ALA A 65 2.12 -2.38 10.32
N VAL A 66 0.92 -1.81 10.19
CA VAL A 66 0.61 -0.47 10.68
C VAL A 66 0.70 -0.40 12.19
N THR A 67 0.13 -1.36 12.94
CA THR A 67 0.19 -1.35 14.40
C THR A 67 1.61 -1.50 14.94
N GLN A 68 2.45 -2.31 14.30
CA GLN A 68 3.83 -2.55 14.78
C GLN A 68 4.77 -1.37 14.52
N LYS A 69 4.48 -0.56 13.51
CA LYS A 69 5.35 0.53 13.07
C LYS A 69 4.70 1.90 13.12
N ILE A 70 3.58 2.04 13.82
CA ILE A 70 2.76 3.26 13.78
C ILE A 70 3.54 4.54 14.12
N GLU A 71 4.52 4.45 15.01
CA GLU A 71 5.37 5.58 15.42
C GLU A 71 6.42 5.96 14.36
N GLU A 72 6.74 5.05 13.45
CA GLU A 72 7.66 5.26 12.33
C GLU A 72 6.92 5.72 11.05
N LEU A 73 5.58 5.60 11.03
CA LEU A 73 4.78 5.92 9.85
C LEU A 73 4.54 7.41 9.70
N ASP A 74 4.77 7.91 8.48
CA ASP A 74 4.37 9.24 8.07
C ASP A 74 2.87 9.28 7.76
N LEU A 75 2.07 9.51 8.81
CA LEU A 75 0.61 9.58 8.69
C LEU A 75 0.14 10.73 7.77
N ALA A 76 0.87 11.84 7.73
CA ALA A 76 0.52 12.97 6.87
C ALA A 76 0.65 12.59 5.40
N TYR A 77 1.74 11.89 5.05
CA TYR A 77 1.93 11.32 3.73
C TYR A 77 0.84 10.29 3.40
N MET A 78 0.58 9.32 4.28
CA MET A 78 -0.46 8.30 4.05
C MET A 78 -1.84 8.91 3.77
N LEU A 79 -2.23 9.94 4.53
CA LEU A 79 -3.51 10.62 4.34
C LEU A 79 -3.58 11.32 2.98
N ARG A 80 -2.48 11.95 2.54
CA ARG A 80 -2.41 12.56 1.21
C ARG A 80 -2.47 11.52 0.10
N ARG A 81 -1.71 10.43 0.18
CA ARG A 81 -1.75 9.34 -0.81
C ARG A 81 -3.12 8.67 -0.87
N ALA A 82 -3.78 8.48 0.27
CA ALA A 82 -5.14 7.95 0.31
C ALA A 82 -6.14 8.87 -0.38
N ARG A 83 -5.95 10.20 -0.30
CA ARG A 83 -6.76 11.18 -1.04
C ARG A 83 -6.54 11.09 -2.53
N GLU A 84 -5.29 11.06 -2.96
CA GLU A 84 -4.90 10.93 -4.38
C GLU A 84 -5.44 9.63 -5.00
N ALA A 85 -5.46 8.54 -4.23
CA ALA A 85 -6.02 7.26 -4.62
C ALA A 85 -7.56 7.14 -4.42
N GLY A 86 -8.23 8.13 -3.81
CA GLY A 86 -9.67 8.09 -3.55
C GLY A 86 -10.13 7.08 -2.48
N ILE A 87 -9.24 6.63 -1.60
CA ILE A 87 -9.47 5.59 -0.58
C ILE A 87 -9.43 6.12 0.87
N GLU A 88 -9.67 7.42 1.05
CA GLU A 88 -9.59 8.10 2.35
C GLU A 88 -10.50 7.43 3.40
N LYS A 89 -11.68 6.98 2.98
CA LYS A 89 -12.66 6.32 3.87
C LYS A 89 -12.20 4.95 4.31
N GLU A 90 -11.50 4.22 3.45
CA GLU A 90 -10.92 2.91 3.69
C GLU A 90 -9.75 3.03 4.68
N LEU A 91 -8.86 4.00 4.44
CA LEU A 91 -7.76 4.30 5.35
C LEU A 91 -8.28 4.75 6.72
N ALA A 92 -9.25 5.67 6.77
CA ALA A 92 -9.84 6.12 8.03
C ALA A 92 -10.53 4.98 8.81
N ARG A 93 -11.20 4.07 8.09
CA ARG A 93 -11.78 2.85 8.70
C ARG A 93 -10.71 1.93 9.27
N LEU A 94 -9.57 1.78 8.58
CA LEU A 94 -8.42 1.00 9.05
C LEU A 94 -7.83 1.63 10.32
N LEU A 95 -7.47 2.91 10.27
CA LEU A 95 -6.85 3.66 11.37
C LEU A 95 -7.73 3.66 12.63
N ARG A 96 -9.04 3.85 12.46
CA ARG A 96 -10.01 3.74 13.58
C ARG A 96 -10.02 2.35 14.21
N ARG A 97 -9.93 1.28 13.41
CA ARG A 97 -9.94 -0.11 13.91
C ARG A 97 -8.69 -0.47 14.69
N ILE A 98 -7.58 0.21 14.46
CA ILE A 98 -6.31 0.00 15.18
C ILE A 98 -6.13 1.00 16.34
N GLY A 99 -7.11 1.88 16.60
CA GLY A 99 -7.08 2.82 17.72
C GLY A 99 -6.23 4.08 17.48
N VAL A 100 -5.82 4.34 16.23
CA VAL A 100 -5.10 5.57 15.88
C VAL A 100 -6.09 6.73 15.84
N LYS A 101 -5.80 7.78 16.60
CA LYS A 101 -6.54 9.05 16.52
C LYS A 101 -6.00 9.85 15.33
N ILE A 102 -6.89 10.17 14.42
CA ILE A 102 -6.69 10.98 13.22
C ILE A 102 -7.50 12.26 13.34
#